data_AF-A0A090T4J2-F1
#
_entry.id   AF-A0A090T4J2-F1
#
_cell.length_a   1.000
_cell.length_b   1.000
_cell.length_c   1.000
_cell.angle_alpha   90.00
_cell.angle_beta   90.00
_cell.angle_gamma   90.00
#
_symmetry.space_group_name_H-M   'P 1'
#
loop_
_entity.id
_entity.type
_entity.pdbx_description
1 polymer ?
#
loop_
_entity_poly.entity_id
_entity_poly.type
_entity_poly.pdbx_seq_one_letter_code
_entity_poly.pdbx_strand_id
1 'polypeptide(L)'
;MRVYQRRDKIRLKLILRGKRLGFSLAEIRELFELYDTHQEDDQLTKMLKIIDEKEAVLKRQLDDINTLLEDLTTARERCEAALAKAK
;
A
#
# COMPACT_ATOMS: atom_id res chain seq x y z
N MET A 1 -11.48 -32.35 1.95
CA MET A 1 -11.18 -31.30 2.95
C MET A 1 -9.86 -30.63 2.58
N ARG A 2 -9.83 -29.32 2.26
CA ARG A 2 -8.56 -28.62 2.00
C ARG A 2 -7.93 -28.22 3.34
N VAL A 3 -6.77 -28.78 3.65
CA VAL A 3 -5.99 -28.46 4.85
C VAL A 3 -5.02 -27.33 4.49
N TYR A 4 -5.23 -26.14 5.06
CA TYR A 4 -4.36 -24.99 4.84
C TYR A 4 -3.27 -24.94 5.91
N GLN A 5 -2.01 -24.96 5.47
CA GLN A 5 -0.84 -24.80 6.32
C GLN A 5 -0.66 -23.34 6.75
N ARG A 6 0.20 -23.11 7.75
CA ARG A 6 0.47 -21.75 8.29
C ARG A 6 0.93 -20.77 7.20
N ARG A 7 1.69 -21.26 6.21
CA ARG A 7 2.13 -20.52 5.02
C ARG A 7 0.96 -20.04 4.14
N ASP A 8 -0.08 -20.86 3.99
CA ASP A 8 -1.25 -20.54 3.16
C ASP A 8 -2.09 -19.42 3.78
N LYS A 9 -2.13 -19.35 5.13
CA LYS A 9 -2.82 -18.27 5.85
C LYS A 9 -2.08 -16.94 5.74
N ILE A 10 -0.74 -16.97 5.75
CA ILE A 10 0.09 -15.78 5.53
C ILE A 10 -0.07 -15.29 4.09
N ARG A 11 -0.04 -16.21 3.12
CA ARG A 11 -0.31 -15.96 1.70
C ARG A 11 -1.68 -15.31 1.48
N LEU A 12 -2.75 -15.87 2.05
CA LEU A 12 -4.10 -15.28 1.96
C LEU A 12 -4.17 -13.87 2.55
N LYS A 13 -3.52 -13.61 3.70
CA LYS A 13 -3.47 -12.27 4.29
C LYS A 13 -2.70 -11.28 3.41
N LEU A 14 -1.61 -11.72 2.78
CA LEU A 14 -0.82 -10.91 1.87
C LEU A 14 -1.57 -10.62 0.55
N ILE A 15 -2.32 -11.59 0.00
CA ILE A 15 -3.20 -11.35 -1.16
C ILE A 15 -4.26 -10.30 -0.82
N LEU A 16 -4.92 -10.47 0.32
CA LEU A 16 -5.99 -9.56 0.75
C LEU A 16 -5.47 -8.15 1.06
N ARG A 17 -4.25 -8.03 1.60
CA ARG A 17 -3.59 -6.73 1.82
C ARG A 17 -3.07 -6.13 0.52
N GLY A 18 -2.46 -6.93 -0.35
CA GLY A 18 -1.95 -6.50 -1.66
C GLY A 18 -3.08 -5.93 -2.52
N LYS A 19 -4.23 -6.61 -2.59
CA LYS A 19 -5.40 -6.10 -3.31
C LYS A 19 -5.90 -4.75 -2.75
N ARG A 20 -5.79 -4.53 -1.43
CA ARG A 20 -6.17 -3.25 -0.79
C ARG A 20 -5.16 -2.13 -1.01
N LEU A 21 -3.90 -2.49 -1.27
CA LEU A 21 -2.80 -1.55 -1.52
C LEU A 21 -2.56 -1.29 -3.01
N GLY A 22 -3.44 -1.81 -3.89
CA GLY A 22 -3.34 -1.59 -5.34
C GLY A 22 -2.39 -2.54 -6.08
N PHE A 23 -1.97 -3.64 -5.47
CA PHE A 23 -1.20 -4.67 -6.17
C PHE A 23 -2.07 -5.35 -7.23
N SER A 24 -1.52 -5.51 -8.43
CA SER A 24 -2.12 -6.35 -9.45
C SER A 24 -2.06 -7.82 -9.04
N LEU A 25 -3.01 -8.62 -9.56
CA LEU A 25 -3.00 -10.07 -9.34
C LEU A 25 -1.70 -10.74 -9.87
N ALA A 26 -1.04 -10.11 -10.85
CA ALA A 26 0.24 -10.56 -11.41
C ALA A 26 1.39 -10.35 -10.41
N GLU A 27 1.51 -9.16 -9.81
CA GLU A 27 2.55 -8.88 -8.81
C GLU A 27 2.38 -9.75 -7.56
N ILE A 28 1.14 -9.94 -7.14
CA ILE A 28 0.79 -10.85 -6.03
C ILE A 28 1.23 -12.29 -6.37
N ARG A 29 0.99 -12.74 -7.60
CA ARG A 29 1.36 -14.07 -8.06
C ARG A 29 2.87 -14.26 -8.14
N GLU A 30 3.60 -13.29 -8.69
CA GLU A 30 5.06 -13.31 -8.78
C GLU A 30 5.71 -13.38 -7.40
N LEU A 31 5.22 -12.59 -6.44
CA LEU A 31 5.70 -12.63 -5.05
C LEU A 31 5.53 -14.03 -4.42
N PHE A 32 4.48 -14.77 -4.79
CA PHE A 32 4.24 -16.12 -4.27
C PHE A 32 4.96 -17.23 -5.05
N GLU A 33 5.14 -17.08 -6.35
CA GLU A 33 5.94 -18.02 -7.13
C GLU A 33 7.39 -18.02 -6.61
N LEU A 34 7.93 -16.86 -6.22
CA LEU A 34 9.25 -16.75 -5.59
C LEU A 34 9.28 -17.31 -4.15
N TYR A 35 8.17 -17.23 -3.41
CA TYR A 35 8.05 -17.73 -2.03
C TYR A 35 7.87 -19.25 -1.92
N ASP A 36 7.25 -19.90 -2.92
CA ASP A 36 6.96 -21.34 -2.91
C ASP A 36 8.18 -22.20 -3.33
N THR A 37 9.21 -21.62 -3.96
CA THR A 37 10.51 -22.27 -4.24
C THR A 37 11.46 -22.17 -3.04
N HIS A 38 12.32 -23.18 -2.84
CA HIS A 38 13.35 -23.19 -1.80
C HIS A 38 14.09 -21.85 -1.76
N GLN A 39 13.99 -21.14 -0.63
CA GLN A 39 14.44 -19.75 -0.48
C GLN A 39 15.97 -19.68 -0.52
N GLU A 40 16.50 -19.43 -1.70
CA GLU A 40 17.87 -18.96 -1.89
C GLU A 40 17.93 -17.44 -1.61
N ASP A 41 19.08 -16.95 -1.12
CA ASP A 41 19.26 -15.55 -0.69
C ASP A 41 18.83 -14.53 -1.77
N ASP A 42 19.07 -14.85 -3.04
CA ASP A 42 18.68 -14.02 -4.20
C ASP A 42 17.17 -13.78 -4.31
N GLN A 43 16.34 -14.73 -3.87
CA GLN A 43 14.88 -14.61 -3.89
C GLN A 43 14.39 -13.64 -2.82
N LEU A 44 15.00 -13.68 -1.65
CA LEU A 44 14.69 -12.76 -0.55
C LEU A 44 15.10 -11.33 -0.91
N THR A 45 16.25 -11.14 -1.56
CA THR A 45 16.68 -9.82 -2.06
C THR A 45 15.71 -9.23 -3.08
N LYS A 46 15.22 -10.04 -4.02
CA LYS A 46 14.19 -9.60 -4.98
C LYS A 46 12.89 -9.21 -4.29
N MET A 47 12.46 -10.00 -3.30
CA MET A 47 11.23 -9.71 -2.56
C MET A 47 11.35 -8.43 -1.72
N LEU A 48 12.51 -8.20 -1.08
CA LEU A 48 12.80 -6.95 -0.38
C LEU A 48 12.72 -5.75 -1.32
N LYS A 49 13.33 -5.84 -2.51
CA LYS A 49 13.28 -4.76 -3.51
C LYS A 49 11.84 -4.39 -3.89
N ILE A 50 10.98 -5.39 -4.13
CA ILE A 50 9.57 -5.14 -4.46
C ILE A 50 8.85 -4.47 -3.29
N ILE A 51 9.12 -4.89 -2.04
CA ILE A 51 8.55 -4.27 -0.84
C ILE A 51 8.98 -2.81 -0.73
N ASP A 52 10.27 -2.52 -0.89
CA ASP A 52 10.84 -1.18 -0.76
C ASP A 52 10.28 -0.21 -1.82
N GLU A 53 10.20 -0.66 -3.07
CA GLU A 53 9.62 0.12 -4.16
C GLU A 53 8.16 0.50 -3.87
N LYS A 54 7.37 -0.43 -3.33
CA LYS A 54 5.96 -0.20 -3.00
C LYS A 54 5.81 0.69 -1.77
N GLU A 55 6.64 0.50 -0.76
CA GLU A 55 6.67 1.38 0.41
C GLU A 55 6.97 2.83 0.00
N ALA A 56 7.92 3.03 -0.92
CA ALA A 56 8.25 4.35 -1.46
C ALA A 56 7.10 4.97 -2.26
N VAL A 57 6.29 4.18 -2.98
CA VAL A 57 5.09 4.68 -3.66
C VAL A 57 4.02 5.10 -2.64
N LEU A 58 3.74 4.26 -1.65
CA LEU A 58 2.72 4.55 -0.63
C LEU A 58 3.09 5.77 0.22
N LYS A 59 4.38 5.93 0.57
CA LYS A 59 4.89 7.11 1.28
C LYS A 59 4.68 8.39 0.47
N ARG A 60 4.93 8.36 -0.84
CA ARG A 60 4.65 9.50 -1.72
C ARG A 60 3.17 9.83 -1.80
N GLN A 61 2.31 8.82 -1.97
CA GLN A 61 0.87 9.04 -1.97
C GLN A 61 0.36 9.62 -0.65
N LEU A 62 0.93 9.20 0.48
CA LEU A 62 0.59 9.75 1.80
C LEU A 62 0.98 11.23 1.89
N ASP A 63 2.15 11.60 1.40
CA ASP A 63 2.63 12.98 1.35
C ASP A 63 1.70 13.85 0.49
N ASP A 64 1.36 13.39 -0.72
CA ASP A 64 0.41 14.06 -1.61
C ASP A 64 -0.96 14.26 -0.94
N ILE A 65 -1.47 13.24 -0.24
CA ILE A 65 -2.74 13.33 0.50
C ILE A 65 -2.65 14.37 1.61
N ASN A 66 -1.54 14.42 2.36
CA ASN A 66 -1.35 15.41 3.42
C ASN A 66 -1.35 16.84 2.85
N THR A 67 -0.63 17.09 1.76
CA THR A 67 -0.64 18.40 1.08
C THR A 67 -2.05 18.80 0.65
N LEU A 68 -2.80 17.88 0.04
CA LEU A 68 -4.19 18.15 -0.36
C LEU A 68 -5.10 18.46 0.84
N LEU A 69 -4.90 17.81 1.98
CA LEU A 69 -5.64 18.09 3.20
C LEU A 69 -5.32 19.48 3.78
N GLU A 70 -4.06 19.90 3.71
CA GLU A 70 -3.64 21.25 4.10
C GLU A 70 -4.25 22.32 3.20
N ASP A 71 -4.25 22.10 1.89
CA ASP A 71 -4.88 22.99 0.91
C ASP A 71 -6.38 23.15 1.15
N LEU A 72 -7.09 22.03 1.39
CA LEU A 72 -8.51 22.03 1.71
C LEU A 72 -8.80 22.75 3.04
N THR A 73 -7.91 22.61 4.02
CA THR A 73 -8.03 23.29 5.31
C THR A 73 -7.88 24.79 5.14
N THR A 74 -6.85 25.22 4.40
CA THR A 74 -6.65 26.63 4.04
C THR A 74 -7.85 27.21 3.27
N ALA A 75 -8.39 26.46 2.31
CA ALA A 75 -9.57 26.88 1.56
C ALA A 75 -10.80 27.03 2.47
N ARG A 76 -10.99 26.11 3.42
CA ARG A 76 -12.07 26.18 4.41
C ARG A 76 -11.96 27.43 5.29
N GLU A 77 -10.79 27.70 5.83
CA GLU A 77 -10.54 28.90 6.66
C GLU A 77 -10.84 30.19 5.90
N ARG A 78 -10.46 30.27 4.62
CA ARG A 78 -10.78 31.41 3.76
C ARG A 78 -12.29 31.59 3.58
N CYS A 79 -13.02 30.50 3.34
CA CYS A 79 -14.48 30.54 3.24
C CYS A 79 -15.14 30.99 4.55
N GLU A 80 -14.68 30.47 5.68
CA GLU A 80 -15.20 30.85 7.00
C GLU A 80 -14.92 32.32 7.32
N ALA A 81 -13.72 32.81 7.04
CA ALA A 81 -13.35 34.22 7.22
C ALA A 81 -14.19 35.16 6.33
N ALA A 82 -14.46 34.76 5.08
CA ALA A 82 -15.32 35.52 4.17
C ALA A 82 -16.77 35.58 4.67
N LEU A 83 -17.32 34.47 5.16
CA LEU A 83 -18.65 34.42 5.77
C LEU A 83 -18.75 35.28 7.03
N ALA A 84 -17.70 35.29 7.87
CA ALA A 84 -17.67 36.11 9.08
C ALA A 84 -17.64 37.62 8.78
N LYS A 85 -16.99 38.05 7.68
CA LYS A 85 -16.99 39.46 7.23
C LYS A 85 -18.30 39.91 6.58
N ALA A 86 -19.12 38.98 6.10
CA ALA A 86 -20.39 39.27 5.46
C ALA A 86 -21.57 39.39 6.44
N LYS A 87 -21.34 39.07 7.73
CA LYS A 87 -22.26 39.32 8.84
C LYS A 87 -21.91 40.63 9.56
#